data_AF-L7ZZD6-F1
#
_entry.id   AF-L7ZZD6-F1
#
_cell.length_a   1.000
_cell.length_b   1.000
_cell.length_c   1.000
_cell.angle_alpha   90.00
_cell.angle_beta   90.00
_cell.angle_gamma   90.00
#
_symmetry.space_group_name_H-M   'P 1'
#
loop_
_entity.id
_entity.type
_entity.pdbx_description
1 polymer ?
#
loop_
_entity_poly.entity_id
_entity_poly.type
_entity_poly.pdbx_seq_one_letter_code
_entity_poly.pdbx_strand_id
1 'polypeptide(L)'
;MAGTVGRDYLQVYRNGRWEPLLIKGVNLGISKPGAFPGEAKITKEEYFRWLQYIGAMGANAIRVYTIHPPAFYEALYEYNQIAKQPLYLFHGVWIDEGAMLRTKDVWAPEVNEAFRTDIRRTIDLVHGKARIPKRPGHAGGVYRYDLSPYVLGWIFGVEWDPDVVAATNEKHPKQGDYRGKYVYTKGASPFEAWLARVIDEAVAYETETYGWQRPVSFTNWVTTDLLRHPAEPFVKEDFVSVNPNVMYATHELQAGLFASYHIYPYYPDFLNREEKYVSYVDQRGEQNSYAGYLHDMKAAHRMPILVAEFGVPSSRGMAHRNVHGKNQGFLSEQEQGTIDRELFEDIVHERMAGGLLFSWQARHRDHSSKQAPV
;
A
#
# COMPACT_ATOMS: atom_id res chain seq x y z
N MET A 1 -0.85 -3.34 -20.93
CA MET A 1 -0.15 -2.86 -19.71
C MET A 1 -0.53 -1.42 -19.47
N ALA A 2 -0.90 -1.04 -18.24
CA ALA A 2 -1.23 0.35 -17.89
C ALA A 2 0.00 1.11 -17.34
N GLY A 3 0.95 0.37 -16.74
CA GLY A 3 2.19 0.89 -16.20
C GLY A 3 3.33 -0.10 -16.34
N THR A 4 4.54 0.40 -16.10
CA THR A 4 5.78 -0.39 -15.94
C THR A 4 6.60 0.20 -14.80
N VAL A 5 7.66 -0.50 -14.40
CA VAL A 5 8.60 -0.05 -13.38
C VAL A 5 9.90 0.41 -14.06
N GLY A 6 10.32 1.64 -13.78
CA GLY A 6 11.63 2.17 -14.14
C GLY A 6 12.68 1.95 -13.03
N ARG A 7 13.79 2.70 -13.07
CA ARG A 7 14.82 2.60 -12.03
C ARG A 7 14.34 3.08 -10.66
N ASP A 8 13.75 4.27 -10.61
CA ASP A 8 13.35 4.94 -9.37
C ASP A 8 11.84 5.22 -9.29
N TYR A 9 11.14 5.18 -10.42
CA TYR A 9 9.74 5.57 -10.54
C TYR A 9 8.94 4.51 -11.28
N LEU A 10 7.64 4.45 -10.99
CA LEU A 10 6.69 3.81 -11.90
C LEU A 10 6.54 4.66 -13.15
N GLN A 11 6.12 4.04 -14.25
CA GLN A 11 6.00 4.67 -15.55
C GLN A 11 4.61 4.45 -16.13
N VAL A 12 4.15 5.40 -16.93
CA VAL A 12 2.92 5.32 -17.71
C VAL A 12 3.24 5.54 -19.18
N TYR A 13 2.46 4.92 -20.07
CA TYR A 13 2.68 5.06 -21.51
C TYR A 13 2.04 6.34 -22.02
N ARG A 14 2.86 7.28 -22.49
CA ARG A 14 2.42 8.59 -23.02
C ARG A 14 3.26 8.93 -24.24
N ASN A 15 2.64 9.50 -25.27
CA ASN A 15 3.34 9.98 -26.47
C ASN A 15 4.26 8.93 -27.13
N GLY A 16 3.84 7.65 -27.14
CA GLY A 16 4.60 6.57 -27.77
C GLY A 16 5.76 6.00 -26.95
N ARG A 17 5.95 6.44 -25.68
CA ARG A 17 7.02 5.94 -24.81
C ARG A 17 6.57 5.80 -23.35
N TRP A 18 7.33 5.03 -22.58
CA TRP A 18 7.18 4.95 -21.14
C TRP A 18 7.82 6.17 -20.47
N GLU A 19 7.03 6.92 -19.71
CA GLU A 19 7.47 8.13 -19.01
C GLU A 19 7.34 7.93 -17.49
N PRO A 20 8.37 8.30 -16.69
CA PRO A 20 8.28 8.31 -15.24
C PRO A 20 7.09 9.13 -14.74
N LEU A 21 6.38 8.59 -13.75
CA LEU A 21 5.29 9.26 -13.06
C LEU A 21 5.62 9.33 -11.56
N LEU A 22 5.78 10.56 -11.06
CA LEU A 22 5.79 10.79 -9.62
C LEU A 22 4.36 10.57 -9.09
N ILE A 23 4.19 9.58 -8.21
CA ILE A 23 2.89 9.29 -7.62
C ILE A 23 2.56 10.35 -6.57
N LYS A 24 1.45 11.04 -6.79
CA LYS A 24 0.84 12.01 -5.87
C LYS A 24 -0.56 11.51 -5.61
N GLY A 25 -0.77 10.72 -4.57
CA GLY A 25 -2.07 10.11 -4.36
C GLY A 25 -2.57 10.14 -2.94
N VAL A 26 -3.74 9.56 -2.77
CA VAL A 26 -4.42 9.44 -1.47
C VAL A 26 -4.95 8.02 -1.29
N ASN A 27 -4.95 7.56 -0.05
CA ASN A 27 -5.62 6.32 0.33
C ASN A 27 -7.11 6.59 0.58
N LEU A 28 -7.95 5.69 0.05
CA LEU A 28 -9.41 5.74 0.19
C LEU A 28 -9.89 4.44 0.84
N GLY A 29 -10.37 4.53 2.08
CA GLY A 29 -10.97 3.40 2.79
C GLY A 29 -12.41 3.08 2.33
N ILE A 30 -12.94 1.95 2.81
CA ILE A 30 -14.30 1.49 2.48
C ILE A 30 -15.41 2.08 3.38
N SER A 31 -15.04 2.68 4.51
CA SER A 31 -15.99 3.18 5.51
C SER A 31 -16.35 4.65 5.33
N LYS A 32 -17.63 4.98 5.59
CA LYS A 32 -18.13 6.35 5.67
C LYS A 32 -17.76 6.96 7.03
N PRO A 33 -17.33 8.23 7.11
CA PRO A 33 -17.26 8.95 8.39
C PRO A 33 -18.63 8.89 9.11
N GLY A 34 -18.66 8.39 10.35
CA GLY A 34 -19.89 8.29 11.16
C GLY A 34 -20.78 7.05 10.94
N ALA A 35 -20.35 6.06 10.14
CA ALA A 35 -21.06 4.79 9.98
C ALA A 35 -20.26 3.61 10.59
N PHE A 36 -20.96 2.57 11.06
CA PHE A 36 -20.31 1.36 11.57
C PHE A 36 -19.54 0.62 10.46
N PRO A 37 -18.42 -0.06 10.78
CA PRO A 37 -17.73 -0.95 9.84
C PRO A 37 -18.72 -1.96 9.24
N GLY A 38 -18.90 -1.94 7.92
CA GLY A 38 -19.81 -2.82 7.19
C GLY A 38 -21.07 -2.16 6.61
N GLU A 39 -21.38 -0.91 6.97
CA GLU A 39 -22.43 -0.14 6.29
C GLU A 39 -21.88 0.55 5.03
N ALA A 40 -21.96 -0.12 3.88
CA ALA A 40 -21.61 0.45 2.58
C ALA A 40 -22.64 1.53 2.14
N LYS A 41 -22.60 2.70 2.80
CA LYS A 41 -23.52 3.84 2.60
C LYS A 41 -22.95 4.96 1.72
N ILE A 42 -21.75 4.80 1.16
CA ILE A 42 -21.18 5.82 0.26
C ILE A 42 -21.85 5.67 -1.11
N THR A 43 -22.58 6.70 -1.54
CA THR A 43 -23.28 6.68 -2.84
C THR A 43 -22.31 6.91 -4.00
N LYS A 44 -22.76 6.63 -5.23
CA LYS A 44 -21.96 6.93 -6.44
C LYS A 44 -21.61 8.42 -6.50
N GLU A 45 -22.57 9.28 -6.21
CA GLU A 45 -22.43 10.73 -6.27
C GLU A 45 -21.43 11.23 -5.22
N GLU A 46 -21.42 10.63 -4.02
CA GLU A 46 -20.42 10.92 -2.99
C GLU A 46 -19.02 10.53 -3.46
N TYR A 47 -18.84 9.33 -4.02
CA TYR A 47 -17.55 8.91 -4.61
C TYR A 47 -17.13 9.84 -5.74
N PHE A 48 -18.02 10.15 -6.68
CA PHE A 48 -17.72 11.00 -7.83
C PHE A 48 -17.27 12.39 -7.39
N ARG A 49 -17.97 13.00 -6.43
CA ARG A 49 -17.58 14.29 -5.86
C ARG A 49 -16.22 14.24 -5.16
N TRP A 50 -15.92 13.17 -4.42
CA TRP A 50 -14.61 12.97 -3.82
C TRP A 50 -13.51 12.86 -4.87
N LEU A 51 -13.73 12.09 -5.94
CA LEU A 51 -12.79 11.96 -7.06
C LEU A 51 -12.54 13.31 -7.74
N GLN A 52 -13.57 14.14 -7.90
CA GLN A 52 -13.41 15.51 -8.40
C GLN A 52 -12.50 16.35 -7.50
N TYR A 53 -12.67 16.30 -6.18
CA TYR A 53 -11.82 17.03 -5.24
C TYR A 53 -10.38 16.50 -5.21
N ILE A 54 -10.22 15.18 -5.26
CA ILE A 54 -8.91 14.52 -5.35
C ILE A 54 -8.18 14.96 -6.62
N GLY A 55 -8.84 14.93 -7.77
CA GLY A 55 -8.25 15.44 -9.01
C GLY A 55 -7.96 16.95 -8.97
N ALA A 56 -8.84 17.74 -8.36
CA ALA A 56 -8.68 19.19 -8.27
C ALA A 56 -7.48 19.63 -7.40
N MET A 57 -7.07 18.84 -6.39
CA MET A 57 -5.84 19.11 -5.64
C MET A 57 -4.56 18.72 -6.40
N GLY A 58 -4.70 18.15 -7.61
CA GLY A 58 -3.56 17.73 -8.44
C GLY A 58 -3.01 16.34 -8.08
N ALA A 59 -3.77 15.53 -7.35
CA ALA A 59 -3.46 14.11 -7.19
C ALA A 59 -3.65 13.37 -8.53
N ASN A 60 -2.82 12.38 -8.80
CA ASN A 60 -2.85 11.56 -10.00
C ASN A 60 -3.14 10.09 -9.71
N ALA A 61 -3.27 9.70 -8.44
CA ALA A 61 -3.53 8.33 -8.05
C ALA A 61 -4.42 8.24 -6.81
N ILE A 62 -5.13 7.13 -6.69
CA ILE A 62 -5.84 6.69 -5.50
C ILE A 62 -5.44 5.26 -5.18
N ARG A 63 -5.41 4.90 -3.90
CA ARG A 63 -5.29 3.52 -3.45
C ARG A 63 -6.54 3.09 -2.68
N VAL A 64 -7.03 1.90 -3.00
CA VAL A 64 -8.02 1.18 -2.18
C VAL A 64 -7.39 -0.11 -1.68
N TYR A 65 -7.81 -0.57 -0.51
CA TYR A 65 -7.21 -1.70 0.20
C TYR A 65 -7.83 -3.05 -0.13
N THR A 66 -9.11 -3.00 -0.49
CA THR A 66 -9.97 -4.15 -0.67
C THR A 66 -11.05 -3.78 -1.67
N ILE A 67 -11.90 -4.74 -1.98
CA ILE A 67 -13.02 -4.55 -2.89
C ILE A 67 -14.00 -3.54 -2.30
N HIS A 68 -14.20 -2.40 -2.98
CA HIS A 68 -15.23 -1.42 -2.67
C HIS A 68 -16.60 -1.80 -3.28
N PRO A 69 -17.71 -1.12 -2.93
CA PRO A 69 -18.99 -1.31 -3.61
C PRO A 69 -18.92 -0.97 -5.12
N PRO A 70 -19.77 -1.56 -5.98
CA PRO A 70 -19.78 -1.27 -7.43
C PRO A 70 -19.84 0.22 -7.79
N ALA A 71 -20.54 1.01 -6.97
CA ALA A 71 -20.66 2.47 -7.14
C ALA A 71 -19.32 3.21 -7.17
N PHE A 72 -18.30 2.73 -6.44
CA PHE A 72 -16.95 3.33 -6.49
C PHE A 72 -16.32 3.16 -7.87
N TYR A 73 -16.35 1.94 -8.41
CA TYR A 73 -15.73 1.63 -9.70
C TYR A 73 -16.47 2.30 -10.85
N GLU A 74 -17.80 2.40 -10.77
CA GLU A 74 -18.60 3.19 -11.70
C GLU A 74 -18.24 4.67 -11.65
N ALA A 75 -18.18 5.27 -10.45
CA ALA A 75 -17.80 6.68 -10.29
C ALA A 75 -16.39 6.97 -10.81
N LEU A 76 -15.42 6.08 -10.54
CA LEU A 76 -14.05 6.22 -11.03
C LEU A 76 -13.98 6.13 -12.56
N TYR A 77 -14.71 5.19 -13.14
CA TYR A 77 -14.81 5.04 -14.59
C TYR A 77 -15.38 6.32 -15.21
N GLU A 78 -16.54 6.78 -14.74
CA GLU A 78 -17.20 8.00 -15.22
C GLU A 78 -16.32 9.24 -15.07
N TYR A 79 -15.64 9.39 -13.93
CA TYR A 79 -14.71 10.50 -13.68
C TYR A 79 -13.58 10.50 -14.71
N ASN A 80 -12.94 9.34 -14.93
CA ASN A 80 -11.81 9.24 -15.86
C ASN A 80 -12.21 9.43 -17.33
N GLN A 81 -13.49 9.26 -17.71
CA GLN A 81 -13.95 9.58 -19.07
C GLN A 81 -13.94 11.08 -19.38
N ILE A 82 -14.09 11.93 -18.35
CA ILE A 82 -14.21 13.40 -18.54
C ILE A 82 -13.02 14.17 -17.99
N ALA A 83 -12.17 13.54 -17.19
CA ALA A 83 -11.03 14.18 -16.57
C ALA A 83 -9.93 14.48 -17.59
N LYS A 84 -9.38 15.70 -17.55
CA LYS A 84 -8.20 16.08 -18.37
C LYS A 84 -6.98 15.21 -18.05
N GLN A 85 -6.84 14.83 -16.78
CA GLN A 85 -5.84 13.88 -16.31
C GLN A 85 -6.58 12.81 -15.53
N PRO A 86 -6.46 11.53 -15.89
CA PRO A 86 -7.14 10.47 -15.17
C PRO A 86 -6.50 10.28 -13.78
N LEU A 87 -7.30 9.80 -12.83
CA LEU A 87 -6.83 9.23 -11.59
C LEU A 87 -6.50 7.75 -11.82
N TYR A 88 -5.24 7.40 -11.60
CA TYR A 88 -4.81 6.01 -11.60
C TYR A 88 -5.20 5.31 -10.29
N LEU A 89 -5.42 4.00 -10.36
CA LEU A 89 -5.79 3.16 -9.23
C LEU A 89 -4.64 2.23 -8.85
N PHE A 90 -4.20 2.28 -7.60
CA PHE A 90 -3.51 1.16 -6.96
C PHE A 90 -4.55 0.34 -6.22
N HIS A 91 -4.65 -0.93 -6.57
CA HIS A 91 -5.63 -1.79 -5.92
C HIS A 91 -4.92 -2.77 -5.00
N GLY A 92 -5.27 -2.71 -3.73
CA GLY A 92 -4.84 -3.67 -2.73
C GLY A 92 -5.75 -4.89 -2.71
N VAL A 93 -5.19 -6.03 -2.32
CA VAL A 93 -6.02 -7.19 -1.96
C VAL A 93 -5.76 -7.47 -0.49
N TRP A 94 -6.80 -7.31 0.33
CA TRP A 94 -6.73 -7.51 1.77
C TRP A 94 -6.80 -8.99 2.10
N ILE A 95 -5.90 -9.45 2.96
CA ILE A 95 -5.90 -10.83 3.47
C ILE A 95 -6.88 -10.96 4.65
N ASP A 96 -7.45 -12.14 4.87
CA ASP A 96 -8.23 -12.39 6.10
C ASP A 96 -7.29 -12.42 7.31
N GLU A 97 -7.08 -11.27 7.94
CA GLU A 97 -6.23 -11.10 9.13
C GLU A 97 -6.70 -11.97 10.29
N GLY A 98 -8.00 -12.15 10.45
CA GLY A 98 -8.55 -12.99 11.50
C GLY A 98 -8.10 -14.44 11.33
N ALA A 99 -8.20 -14.98 10.12
CA ALA A 99 -7.69 -16.32 9.79
C ALA A 99 -6.17 -16.40 9.92
N MET A 100 -5.46 -15.38 9.43
CA MET A 100 -3.99 -15.29 9.49
C MET A 100 -3.48 -15.31 10.93
N LEU A 101 -4.06 -14.51 11.82
CA LEU A 101 -3.70 -14.43 13.24
C LEU A 101 -4.06 -15.71 14.01
N ARG A 102 -5.22 -16.32 13.72
CA ARG A 102 -5.63 -17.59 14.36
C ARG A 102 -4.73 -18.75 13.98
N THR A 103 -4.41 -18.88 12.69
CA THR A 103 -3.59 -19.98 12.18
C THR A 103 -2.10 -19.76 12.43
N LYS A 104 -1.66 -18.50 12.53
CA LYS A 104 -0.25 -18.09 12.55
C LYS A 104 0.55 -18.76 11.42
N ASP A 105 -0.05 -18.88 10.25
CA ASP A 105 0.54 -19.55 9.10
C ASP A 105 -0.16 -19.13 7.81
N VAL A 106 0.55 -18.41 6.94
CA VAL A 106 -0.01 -18.00 5.63
C VAL A 106 -0.18 -19.15 4.64
N TRP A 107 0.48 -20.29 4.86
CA TRP A 107 0.28 -21.50 4.06
C TRP A 107 -0.97 -22.29 4.47
N ALA A 108 -1.60 -21.95 5.60
CA ALA A 108 -2.84 -22.60 6.02
C ALA A 108 -3.91 -22.44 4.92
N PRO A 109 -4.61 -23.51 4.52
CA PRO A 109 -5.57 -23.45 3.41
C PRO A 109 -6.64 -22.36 3.56
N GLU A 110 -7.10 -22.12 4.79
CA GLU A 110 -8.08 -21.08 5.13
C GLU A 110 -7.59 -19.66 4.80
N VAL A 111 -6.28 -19.42 4.90
CA VAL A 111 -5.65 -18.14 4.57
C VAL A 111 -5.29 -18.09 3.10
N ASN A 112 -4.51 -19.08 2.63
CA ASN A 112 -3.96 -19.11 1.29
C ASN A 112 -5.04 -19.15 0.19
N GLU A 113 -6.01 -20.06 0.30
CA GLU A 113 -7.03 -20.22 -0.74
C GLU A 113 -8.05 -19.08 -0.73
N ALA A 114 -8.36 -18.54 0.46
CA ALA A 114 -9.21 -17.35 0.58
C ALA A 114 -8.54 -16.14 -0.09
N PHE A 115 -7.24 -15.93 0.17
CA PHE A 115 -6.50 -14.83 -0.42
C PHE A 115 -6.39 -14.95 -1.94
N ARG A 116 -6.05 -16.13 -2.46
CA ARG A 116 -6.04 -16.41 -3.91
C ARG A 116 -7.40 -16.19 -4.57
N THR A 117 -8.49 -16.55 -3.86
CA THR A 117 -9.85 -16.30 -4.33
C THR A 117 -10.17 -14.81 -4.42
N ASP A 118 -9.81 -14.03 -3.39
CA ASP A 118 -10.06 -12.60 -3.38
C ASP A 118 -9.16 -11.84 -4.37
N ILE A 119 -7.96 -12.33 -4.65
CA ILE A 119 -7.11 -11.85 -5.76
C ILE A 119 -7.84 -12.01 -7.10
N ARG A 120 -8.32 -13.23 -7.43
CA ARG A 120 -9.03 -13.47 -8.70
C ARG A 120 -10.27 -12.59 -8.83
N ARG A 121 -11.08 -12.49 -7.77
CA ARG A 121 -12.24 -11.58 -7.73
C ARG A 121 -11.86 -10.13 -7.99
N THR A 122 -10.76 -9.68 -7.42
CA THR A 122 -10.26 -8.32 -7.58
C THR A 122 -9.74 -8.08 -9.00
N ILE A 123 -9.07 -9.05 -9.60
CA ILE A 123 -8.66 -8.95 -11.01
C ILE A 123 -9.92 -8.91 -11.90
N ASP A 124 -10.86 -9.84 -11.74
CA ASP A 124 -12.08 -9.88 -12.55
C ASP A 124 -12.90 -8.59 -12.46
N LEU A 125 -12.98 -7.97 -11.28
CA LEU A 125 -13.81 -6.78 -11.09
C LEU A 125 -13.19 -5.55 -11.76
N VAL A 126 -11.85 -5.41 -11.78
CA VAL A 126 -11.21 -4.26 -12.43
C VAL A 126 -11.32 -4.35 -13.95
N HIS A 127 -11.48 -5.55 -14.49
CA HIS A 127 -11.79 -5.79 -15.91
C HIS A 127 -13.30 -5.70 -16.21
N GLY A 128 -14.14 -5.34 -15.23
CA GLY A 128 -15.59 -5.23 -15.41
C GLY A 128 -16.28 -6.57 -15.68
N LYS A 129 -15.71 -7.69 -15.22
CA LYS A 129 -16.18 -9.07 -15.46
C LYS A 129 -16.57 -9.83 -14.18
N ALA A 130 -16.73 -9.16 -13.05
CA ALA A 130 -17.05 -9.83 -11.79
C ALA A 130 -18.52 -9.71 -11.37
N ARG A 131 -19.04 -10.82 -10.83
CA ARG A 131 -20.25 -10.85 -10.00
C ARG A 131 -19.91 -11.48 -8.66
N ILE A 132 -19.81 -10.65 -7.63
CA ILE A 132 -19.38 -11.07 -6.30
C ILE A 132 -20.61 -11.14 -5.38
N PRO A 133 -20.92 -12.30 -4.77
CA PRO A 133 -22.00 -12.41 -3.80
C PRO A 133 -21.81 -11.44 -2.62
N LYS A 134 -22.90 -10.84 -2.15
CA LYS A 134 -22.87 -10.01 -0.93
C LYS A 134 -22.60 -10.91 0.28
N ARG A 135 -21.68 -10.51 1.14
CA ARG A 135 -21.37 -11.16 2.42
C ARG A 135 -21.29 -10.10 3.51
N PRO A 136 -21.72 -10.37 4.75
CA PRO A 136 -21.52 -9.45 5.87
C PRO A 136 -20.04 -9.03 5.96
N GLY A 137 -19.77 -7.74 6.12
CA GLY A 137 -18.41 -7.20 6.19
C GLY A 137 -17.65 -7.10 4.87
N HIS A 138 -18.19 -7.57 3.74
CA HIS A 138 -17.54 -7.48 2.43
C HIS A 138 -18.44 -6.81 1.39
N ALA A 139 -17.84 -5.97 0.54
CA ALA A 139 -18.55 -5.46 -0.63
C ALA A 139 -18.84 -6.60 -1.62
N GLY A 140 -19.99 -6.49 -2.27
CA GLY A 140 -20.45 -7.44 -3.28
C GLY A 140 -21.47 -6.80 -4.19
N GLY A 141 -21.60 -7.33 -5.41
CA GLY A 141 -22.45 -6.79 -6.46
C GLY A 141 -21.97 -7.22 -7.83
N VAL A 142 -22.45 -6.51 -8.85
CA VAL A 142 -22.03 -6.72 -10.23
C VAL A 142 -21.13 -5.56 -10.64
N TYR A 143 -19.92 -5.89 -11.08
CA TYR A 143 -18.90 -4.94 -11.52
C TYR A 143 -18.82 -5.03 -13.04
N ARG A 144 -19.25 -3.97 -13.74
CA ARG A 144 -19.41 -3.97 -15.21
C ARG A 144 -18.53 -2.96 -15.93
N TYR A 145 -17.83 -2.11 -15.18
CA TYR A 145 -17.00 -1.05 -15.73
C TYR A 145 -15.55 -1.52 -15.77
N ASP A 146 -14.96 -1.46 -16.97
CA ASP A 146 -13.57 -1.81 -17.19
C ASP A 146 -12.67 -0.63 -16.80
N LEU A 147 -11.97 -0.80 -15.70
CA LEU A 147 -10.97 0.14 -15.19
C LEU A 147 -9.55 -0.29 -15.54
N SER A 148 -9.39 -1.36 -16.32
CA SER A 148 -8.07 -1.93 -16.63
C SER A 148 -7.04 -0.96 -17.19
N PRO A 149 -7.41 0.08 -17.98
CA PRO A 149 -6.46 1.09 -18.43
C PRO A 149 -5.99 2.05 -17.33
N TYR A 150 -6.73 2.15 -16.23
CA TYR A 150 -6.50 3.11 -15.15
C TYR A 150 -5.88 2.50 -13.91
N VAL A 151 -5.82 1.17 -13.76
CA VAL A 151 -5.12 0.56 -12.61
C VAL A 151 -3.62 0.43 -12.90
N LEU A 152 -2.82 1.11 -12.10
CA LEU A 152 -1.38 1.31 -12.29
C LEU A 152 -0.53 0.28 -11.55
N GLY A 153 -1.08 -0.41 -10.56
CA GLY A 153 -0.38 -1.49 -9.89
C GLY A 153 -1.20 -2.22 -8.84
N TRP A 154 -0.72 -3.42 -8.50
CA TRP A 154 -1.25 -4.27 -7.44
C TRP A 154 -0.40 -4.14 -6.17
N ILE A 155 -1.03 -4.06 -5.01
CA ILE A 155 -0.36 -4.04 -3.70
C ILE A 155 -1.00 -5.10 -2.81
N PHE A 156 -0.45 -6.31 -2.79
CA PHE A 156 -1.03 -7.45 -2.09
C PHE A 156 -0.78 -7.41 -0.58
N GLY A 157 -1.79 -7.78 0.22
CA GLY A 157 -1.65 -7.99 1.64
C GLY A 157 -1.84 -6.74 2.50
N VAL A 158 -1.40 -6.85 3.74
CA VAL A 158 -1.60 -5.89 4.83
C VAL A 158 -0.27 -5.57 5.51
N GLU A 159 -0.30 -4.76 6.56
CA GLU A 159 0.82 -4.67 7.51
C GLU A 159 1.00 -6.04 8.18
N TRP A 160 2.06 -6.76 7.81
CA TRP A 160 2.25 -8.14 8.26
C TRP A 160 2.58 -8.20 9.74
N ASP A 161 1.82 -8.98 10.50
CA ASP A 161 2.10 -9.21 11.91
C ASP A 161 3.41 -10.01 12.09
N PRO A 162 4.39 -9.48 12.85
CA PRO A 162 5.68 -10.13 13.08
C PRO A 162 5.58 -11.57 13.62
N ASP A 163 4.63 -11.84 14.51
CA ASP A 163 4.48 -13.17 15.11
C ASP A 163 3.99 -14.18 14.07
N VAL A 164 3.13 -13.76 13.14
CA VAL A 164 2.69 -14.61 12.03
C VAL A 164 3.83 -14.87 11.04
N VAL A 165 4.61 -13.86 10.69
CA VAL A 165 5.77 -14.02 9.79
C VAL A 165 6.76 -15.02 10.39
N ALA A 166 7.15 -14.83 11.66
CA ALA A 166 8.07 -15.72 12.35
C ALA A 166 7.51 -17.13 12.50
N ALA A 167 6.27 -17.29 12.95
CA ALA A 167 5.65 -18.61 13.11
C ALA A 167 5.49 -19.36 11.78
N THR A 168 5.21 -18.65 10.68
CA THR A 168 5.21 -19.23 9.33
C THR A 168 6.60 -19.77 8.98
N ASN A 169 7.63 -18.96 9.18
CA ASN A 169 9.01 -19.34 8.87
C ASN A 169 9.46 -20.57 9.68
N GLU A 170 9.08 -20.66 10.95
CA GLU A 170 9.37 -21.80 11.83
C GLU A 170 8.61 -23.08 11.43
N LYS A 171 7.35 -22.96 10.99
CA LYS A 171 6.52 -24.11 10.58
C LYS A 171 6.97 -24.72 9.26
N HIS A 172 7.58 -23.92 8.39
CA HIS A 172 7.94 -24.33 7.03
C HIS A 172 9.47 -24.28 6.78
N PRO A 173 10.33 -24.86 7.63
CA PRO A 173 11.79 -24.66 7.55
C PRO A 173 12.43 -25.30 6.32
N LYS A 174 11.70 -26.18 5.62
CA LYS A 174 12.12 -26.84 4.38
C LYS A 174 11.66 -26.09 3.13
N GLN A 175 10.84 -25.05 3.29
CA GLN A 175 10.41 -24.21 2.17
C GLN A 175 11.59 -23.33 1.75
N GLY A 176 12.23 -23.69 0.65
CA GLY A 176 13.26 -22.88 0.03
C GLY A 176 12.69 -21.84 -0.93
N ASP A 177 13.57 -21.32 -1.78
CA ASP A 177 13.23 -20.35 -2.81
C ASP A 177 12.10 -20.81 -3.73
N TYR A 178 11.23 -19.85 -4.09
CA TYR A 178 10.16 -20.03 -5.05
C TYR A 178 10.63 -19.76 -6.48
N ARG A 179 10.13 -20.55 -7.45
CA ARG A 179 10.44 -20.42 -8.88
C ARG A 179 9.14 -20.47 -9.70
N GLY A 180 8.56 -19.30 -9.94
CA GLY A 180 7.39 -19.10 -10.78
C GLY A 180 7.75 -18.74 -12.22
N LYS A 181 6.72 -18.49 -13.04
CA LYS A 181 6.88 -18.11 -14.45
C LYS A 181 7.28 -16.64 -14.60
N TYR A 182 6.74 -15.78 -13.76
CA TYR A 182 6.87 -14.31 -13.78
C TYR A 182 7.75 -13.81 -12.63
N VAL A 183 7.71 -14.45 -11.47
CA VAL A 183 8.45 -14.07 -10.26
C VAL A 183 9.17 -15.29 -9.66
N TYR A 184 10.37 -15.07 -9.15
CA TYR A 184 11.14 -16.07 -8.40
C TYR A 184 11.90 -15.42 -7.24
N THR A 185 12.38 -16.20 -6.27
CA THR A 185 13.14 -15.68 -5.14
C THR A 185 14.59 -16.16 -5.09
N LYS A 186 15.42 -15.44 -4.33
CA LYS A 186 16.77 -15.88 -3.93
C LYS A 186 16.98 -15.61 -2.44
N GLY A 187 17.26 -16.65 -1.67
CA GLY A 187 17.47 -16.55 -0.22
C GLY A 187 16.23 -16.12 0.56
N ALA A 188 15.03 -16.42 0.05
CA ALA A 188 13.78 -16.07 0.72
C ALA A 188 13.49 -16.96 1.93
N SER A 189 12.92 -16.35 2.95
CA SER A 189 12.19 -17.04 4.01
C SER A 189 10.93 -17.74 3.47
N PRO A 190 10.39 -18.73 4.20
CA PRO A 190 9.14 -19.39 3.81
C PRO A 190 7.97 -18.44 3.59
N PHE A 191 7.87 -17.37 4.37
CA PHE A 191 6.84 -16.33 4.21
C PHE A 191 7.03 -15.53 2.91
N GLU A 192 8.26 -15.14 2.58
CA GLU A 192 8.55 -14.42 1.33
C GLU A 192 8.38 -15.31 0.10
N ALA A 193 8.69 -16.61 0.20
CA ALA A 193 8.44 -17.59 -0.85
C ALA A 193 6.93 -17.76 -1.11
N TRP A 194 6.11 -17.73 -0.04
CA TRP A 194 4.65 -17.71 -0.16
C TRP A 194 4.15 -16.46 -0.89
N LEU A 195 4.63 -15.27 -0.49
CA LEU A 195 4.27 -14.02 -1.16
C LEU A 195 4.63 -14.04 -2.65
N ALA A 196 5.85 -14.49 -2.98
CA ALA A 196 6.28 -14.61 -4.36
C ALA A 196 5.38 -15.54 -5.18
N ARG A 197 4.95 -16.66 -4.59
CA ARG A 197 4.00 -17.59 -5.22
C ARG A 197 2.66 -16.93 -5.50
N VAL A 198 2.09 -16.25 -4.51
CA VAL A 198 0.78 -15.60 -4.67
C VAL A 198 0.83 -14.51 -5.73
N ILE A 199 1.91 -13.71 -5.75
CA ILE A 199 2.14 -12.69 -6.78
C ILE A 199 2.29 -13.30 -8.17
N ASP A 200 3.08 -14.37 -8.31
CA ASP A 200 3.27 -15.06 -9.59
C ASP A 200 1.95 -15.58 -10.15
N GLU A 201 1.13 -16.20 -9.30
CA GLU A 201 -0.18 -16.71 -9.68
C GLU A 201 -1.19 -15.59 -10.02
N ALA A 202 -1.11 -14.44 -9.35
CA ALA A 202 -1.94 -13.28 -9.67
C ALA A 202 -1.59 -12.70 -11.05
N VAL A 203 -0.29 -12.53 -11.32
CA VAL A 203 0.21 -12.07 -12.63
C VAL A 203 -0.16 -13.08 -13.72
N ALA A 204 0.00 -14.38 -13.47
CA ALA A 204 -0.37 -15.43 -14.40
C ALA A 204 -1.85 -15.35 -14.75
N TYR A 205 -2.71 -15.26 -13.73
CA TYR A 205 -4.16 -15.19 -13.93
C TYR A 205 -4.58 -13.98 -14.77
N GLU A 206 -4.07 -12.78 -14.45
CA GLU A 206 -4.41 -11.57 -15.21
C GLU A 206 -3.86 -11.62 -16.65
N THR A 207 -2.64 -12.13 -16.82
CA THR A 207 -2.00 -12.25 -18.14
C THR A 207 -2.76 -13.23 -19.03
N GLU A 208 -3.09 -14.41 -18.51
CA GLU A 208 -3.68 -15.49 -19.30
C GLU A 208 -5.17 -15.27 -19.57
N THR A 209 -5.88 -14.64 -18.63
CA THR A 209 -7.33 -14.40 -18.75
C THR A 209 -7.63 -13.12 -19.54
N TYR A 210 -6.84 -12.07 -19.32
CA TYR A 210 -7.15 -10.73 -19.83
C TYR A 210 -6.07 -10.15 -20.76
N GLY A 211 -4.88 -10.76 -20.86
CA GLY A 211 -3.77 -10.21 -21.63
C GLY A 211 -3.14 -8.97 -20.99
N TRP A 212 -3.34 -8.77 -19.68
CA TRP A 212 -2.80 -7.63 -18.95
C TRP A 212 -1.68 -8.02 -17.99
N GLN A 213 -0.69 -7.15 -17.90
CA GLN A 213 0.28 -7.11 -16.82
C GLN A 213 0.37 -5.69 -16.27
N ARG A 214 0.75 -5.60 -15.00
CA ARG A 214 0.89 -4.35 -14.25
C ARG A 214 2.04 -4.46 -13.24
N PRO A 215 2.65 -3.34 -12.83
CA PRO A 215 3.56 -3.30 -11.70
C PRO A 215 2.94 -4.00 -10.49
N VAL A 216 3.69 -4.88 -9.84
CA VAL A 216 3.21 -5.62 -8.66
C VAL A 216 4.11 -5.39 -7.47
N SER A 217 3.47 -5.33 -6.30
CA SER A 217 4.07 -5.17 -5.00
C SER A 217 3.23 -5.86 -3.94
N PHE A 218 3.72 -5.85 -2.70
CA PHE A 218 2.98 -6.22 -1.52
C PHE A 218 3.13 -5.13 -0.47
N THR A 219 2.14 -5.01 0.41
CA THR A 219 2.22 -4.08 1.55
C THR A 219 3.35 -4.52 2.46
N ASN A 220 4.25 -3.60 2.79
CA ASN A 220 5.17 -3.75 3.91
C ASN A 220 5.06 -2.49 4.78
N TRP A 221 5.68 -2.53 5.95
CA TRP A 221 5.65 -1.45 6.92
C TRP A 221 6.90 -1.53 7.79
N VAL A 222 7.13 -0.45 8.52
CA VAL A 222 8.39 -0.19 9.21
C VAL A 222 8.76 -1.31 10.21
N THR A 223 7.79 -1.91 10.88
CA THR A 223 7.94 -3.01 11.85
C THR A 223 8.49 -4.31 11.25
N THR A 224 8.24 -4.58 9.96
CA THR A 224 8.77 -5.77 9.26
C THR A 224 9.65 -5.39 8.09
N ASP A 225 10.24 -4.19 8.12
CA ASP A 225 11.12 -3.75 7.06
C ASP A 225 12.43 -4.58 7.00
N LEU A 226 13.27 -4.27 6.01
CA LEU A 226 14.51 -5.02 5.78
C LEU A 226 15.73 -4.46 6.53
N LEU A 227 15.56 -3.34 7.23
CA LEU A 227 16.62 -2.71 7.99
C LEU A 227 16.70 -3.35 9.38
N ARG A 228 17.67 -2.91 10.17
CA ARG A 228 17.84 -3.30 11.57
C ARG A 228 17.85 -2.03 12.42
N HIS A 229 17.11 -2.07 13.51
CA HIS A 229 16.81 -0.91 14.34
C HIS A 229 17.19 -1.20 15.80
N PRO A 230 18.49 -1.23 16.14
CA PRO A 230 18.97 -1.62 17.47
C PRO A 230 18.49 -0.72 18.62
N ALA A 231 17.98 0.48 18.30
CA ALA A 231 17.41 1.41 19.27
C ALA A 231 15.90 1.18 19.52
N GLU A 232 15.27 0.22 18.83
CA GLU A 232 13.86 -0.12 19.01
C GLU A 232 13.65 -0.84 20.36
N PRO A 233 12.91 -0.23 21.31
CA PRO A 233 12.66 -0.84 22.62
C PRO A 233 11.75 -2.06 22.56
N PHE A 234 10.82 -2.13 21.61
CA PHE A 234 9.84 -3.19 21.53
C PHE A 234 10.35 -4.26 20.59
N VAL A 235 10.76 -5.41 21.15
CA VAL A 235 11.34 -6.53 20.38
C VAL A 235 10.49 -6.87 19.15
N LYS A 236 9.14 -6.88 19.29
CA LYS A 236 8.21 -7.18 18.20
C LYS A 236 8.39 -6.27 16.97
N GLU A 237 8.83 -5.03 17.16
CA GLU A 237 8.95 -4.00 16.12
C GLU A 237 10.24 -4.09 15.28
N ASP A 238 11.20 -4.95 15.64
CA ASP A 238 12.40 -5.28 14.84
C ASP A 238 12.73 -6.80 14.91
N PHE A 239 11.72 -7.62 15.18
CA PHE A 239 11.92 -9.06 15.44
C PHE A 239 12.19 -9.85 14.16
N VAL A 240 11.49 -9.51 13.07
CA VAL A 240 11.52 -10.26 11.81
C VAL A 240 11.33 -9.33 10.63
N SER A 241 12.02 -9.63 9.53
CA SER A 241 11.95 -8.85 8.30
C SER A 241 11.17 -9.58 7.22
N VAL A 242 10.46 -8.81 6.39
CA VAL A 242 9.95 -9.23 5.09
C VAL A 242 10.64 -8.36 4.05
N ASN A 243 11.57 -8.90 3.29
CA ASN A 243 12.48 -8.18 2.41
C ASN A 243 12.05 -8.30 0.93
N PRO A 244 11.49 -7.23 0.31
CA PRO A 244 11.11 -7.26 -1.11
C PRO A 244 12.27 -7.57 -2.06
N ASN A 245 13.52 -7.29 -1.67
CA ASN A 245 14.69 -7.48 -2.54
C ASN A 245 15.02 -8.94 -2.83
N VAL A 246 14.42 -9.90 -2.09
CA VAL A 246 14.58 -11.34 -2.39
C VAL A 246 13.76 -11.77 -3.61
N MET A 247 12.75 -10.98 -4.05
CA MET A 247 11.87 -11.31 -5.18
C MET A 247 12.33 -10.69 -6.50
N TYR A 248 12.54 -11.49 -7.52
CA TYR A 248 13.05 -11.09 -8.83
C TYR A 248 12.00 -11.36 -9.92
N ALA A 249 11.90 -10.43 -10.87
CA ALA A 249 11.12 -10.62 -12.08
C ALA A 249 11.89 -11.52 -13.07
N THR A 250 11.19 -12.44 -13.73
CA THR A 250 11.69 -13.10 -14.95
C THR A 250 11.49 -12.18 -16.15
N HIS A 251 11.93 -12.60 -17.34
CA HIS A 251 11.68 -11.88 -18.59
C HIS A 251 10.19 -11.89 -19.00
N GLU A 252 9.38 -12.78 -18.43
CA GLU A 252 7.94 -12.87 -18.71
C GLU A 252 7.15 -11.77 -17.99
N LEU A 253 7.66 -11.23 -16.87
CA LEU A 253 7.07 -10.09 -16.18
C LEU A 253 7.61 -8.78 -16.77
N GLN A 254 6.91 -8.25 -17.78
CA GLN A 254 7.30 -7.01 -18.46
C GLN A 254 6.99 -5.76 -17.64
N ALA A 255 6.00 -5.84 -16.74
CA ALA A 255 5.54 -4.69 -15.98
C ALA A 255 6.39 -4.37 -14.74
N GLY A 256 7.12 -5.35 -14.20
CA GLY A 256 8.12 -5.17 -13.14
C GLY A 256 7.59 -5.20 -11.69
N LEU A 257 8.53 -5.11 -10.75
CA LEU A 257 8.31 -5.16 -9.29
C LEU A 257 8.67 -3.82 -8.65
N PHE A 258 7.89 -3.37 -7.68
CA PHE A 258 8.21 -2.20 -6.86
C PHE A 258 8.02 -2.53 -5.37
N ALA A 259 8.66 -1.76 -4.49
CA ALA A 259 8.51 -1.86 -3.05
C ALA A 259 7.41 -0.90 -2.57
N SER A 260 6.58 -1.32 -1.62
CA SER A 260 5.47 -0.53 -1.11
C SER A 260 5.50 -0.54 0.42
N TYR A 261 5.68 0.63 1.03
CA TYR A 261 5.81 0.75 2.48
C TYR A 261 4.79 1.72 3.06
N HIS A 262 4.20 1.36 4.20
CA HIS A 262 3.56 2.30 5.09
C HIS A 262 4.65 2.89 5.99
N ILE A 263 4.83 4.21 5.95
CA ILE A 263 5.89 4.91 6.68
C ILE A 263 5.30 6.16 7.33
N TYR A 264 5.20 6.12 8.65
CA TYR A 264 4.72 7.22 9.47
C TYR A 264 5.88 7.84 10.25
N PRO A 265 5.92 9.17 10.44
CA PRO A 265 7.06 9.81 11.10
C PRO A 265 7.14 9.55 12.61
N TYR A 266 6.07 9.03 13.23
CA TYR A 266 5.93 8.93 14.68
C TYR A 266 6.05 7.49 15.23
N TYR A 267 6.11 6.48 14.37
CA TYR A 267 6.11 5.06 14.76
C TYR A 267 6.88 4.23 13.73
N PRO A 268 7.67 3.22 14.14
CA PRO A 268 7.96 2.77 15.50
C PRO A 268 8.88 3.70 16.29
N ASP A 269 9.23 3.31 17.51
CA ASP A 269 9.95 4.15 18.47
C ASP A 269 11.41 4.40 18.06
N PHE A 270 12.02 3.53 17.27
CA PHE A 270 13.38 3.76 16.76
C PHE A 270 13.50 5.07 15.97
N LEU A 271 12.45 5.53 15.27
CA LEU A 271 12.43 6.83 14.56
C LEU A 271 12.61 8.02 15.52
N ASN A 272 12.43 7.79 16.81
CA ASN A 272 12.55 8.79 17.88
C ASN A 272 13.74 8.54 18.80
N ARG A 273 14.53 7.48 18.57
CA ARG A 273 15.57 7.02 19.50
C ARG A 273 16.89 6.71 18.83
N GLU A 274 16.87 6.28 17.58
CA GLU A 274 18.10 5.93 16.89
C GLU A 274 18.86 7.19 16.50
N GLU A 275 20.05 7.36 17.06
CA GLU A 275 20.83 8.60 16.96
C GLU A 275 21.05 9.05 15.51
N LYS A 276 21.30 8.09 14.59
CA LYS A 276 21.51 8.41 13.17
C LYS A 276 20.29 9.04 12.51
N TYR A 277 19.07 8.74 12.98
CA TYR A 277 17.84 9.33 12.47
C TYR A 277 17.50 10.63 13.21
N VAL A 278 17.56 10.63 14.55
CA VAL A 278 17.23 11.81 15.36
C VAL A 278 18.17 12.99 15.06
N SER A 279 19.44 12.72 14.75
CA SER A 279 20.42 13.74 14.36
C SER A 279 20.50 14.01 12.85
N TYR A 280 19.73 13.29 12.03
CA TYR A 280 19.75 13.46 10.58
C TYR A 280 19.27 14.87 10.21
N VAL A 281 20.06 15.57 9.38
CA VAL A 281 19.71 16.90 8.88
C VAL A 281 19.28 16.78 7.43
N ASP A 282 18.05 17.22 7.16
CA ASP A 282 17.47 17.12 5.82
C ASP A 282 17.92 18.25 4.88
N GLN A 283 17.38 18.25 3.66
CA GLN A 283 17.66 19.24 2.62
C GLN A 283 17.29 20.69 2.99
N ARG A 284 16.51 20.90 4.05
CA ARG A 284 16.13 22.22 4.58
C ARG A 284 17.08 22.68 5.69
N GLY A 285 18.01 21.84 6.13
CA GLY A 285 18.91 22.14 7.24
C GLY A 285 18.29 21.88 8.63
N GLU A 286 17.19 21.12 8.68
CA GLU A 286 16.44 20.83 9.91
C GLU A 286 16.63 19.37 10.32
N GLN A 287 16.54 19.10 11.63
CA GLN A 287 16.58 17.71 12.12
C GLN A 287 15.29 16.98 11.72
N ASN A 288 15.45 15.81 11.12
CA ASN A 288 14.34 15.08 10.52
C ASN A 288 14.60 13.57 10.44
N SER A 289 14.17 12.86 11.49
CA SER A 289 14.25 11.40 11.54
C SER A 289 13.50 10.67 10.43
N TYR A 290 12.41 11.24 9.92
CA TYR A 290 11.68 10.66 8.78
C TYR A 290 12.54 10.65 7.52
N ALA A 291 13.19 11.77 7.19
CA ALA A 291 14.08 11.86 6.04
C ALA A 291 15.29 10.91 6.18
N GLY A 292 15.87 10.82 7.38
CA GLY A 292 16.98 9.89 7.65
C GLY A 292 16.60 8.42 7.45
N TYR A 293 15.39 8.03 7.85
CA TYR A 293 14.89 6.67 7.57
C TYR A 293 14.63 6.43 6.07
N LEU A 294 14.04 7.39 5.37
CA LEU A 294 13.83 7.29 3.92
C LEU A 294 15.16 7.15 3.17
N HIS A 295 16.21 7.84 3.60
CA HIS A 295 17.56 7.74 3.04
C HIS A 295 18.09 6.30 3.10
N ASP A 296 18.07 5.69 4.29
CA ASP A 296 18.54 4.32 4.49
C ASP A 296 17.67 3.30 3.74
N MET A 297 16.35 3.49 3.74
CA MET A 297 15.43 2.66 2.96
C MET A 297 15.73 2.73 1.46
N LYS A 298 15.98 3.94 0.92
CA LYS A 298 16.34 4.10 -0.49
C LYS A 298 17.64 3.39 -0.82
N ALA A 299 18.65 3.52 0.04
CA ALA A 299 19.95 2.87 -0.13
C ALA A 299 19.86 1.34 -0.08
N ALA A 300 18.94 0.80 0.71
CA ALA A 300 18.76 -0.64 0.89
C ALA A 300 17.96 -1.32 -0.23
N HIS A 301 17.34 -0.57 -1.15
CA HIS A 301 16.50 -1.13 -2.21
C HIS A 301 17.11 -1.06 -3.61
N ARG A 302 16.81 -2.09 -4.42
CA ARG A 302 17.16 -2.17 -5.84
C ARG A 302 16.02 -1.85 -6.81
N MET A 303 14.85 -1.49 -6.29
CA MET A 303 13.63 -1.24 -7.05
C MET A 303 12.99 0.08 -6.58
N PRO A 304 12.10 0.70 -7.38
CA PRO A 304 11.33 1.85 -6.96
C PRO A 304 10.58 1.59 -5.65
N ILE A 305 10.55 2.58 -4.77
CA ILE A 305 9.82 2.53 -3.51
C ILE A 305 8.64 3.50 -3.60
N LEU A 306 7.43 2.99 -3.44
CA LEU A 306 6.23 3.79 -3.21
C LEU A 306 5.99 3.86 -1.72
N VAL A 307 5.95 5.08 -1.16
CA VAL A 307 5.47 5.28 0.22
C VAL A 307 3.94 5.20 0.17
N ALA A 308 3.42 4.00 0.32
CA ALA A 308 2.02 3.68 0.10
C ALA A 308 1.09 4.15 1.22
N GLU A 309 1.65 4.52 2.36
CA GLU A 309 0.99 5.35 3.38
C GLU A 309 2.00 6.29 4.03
N PHE A 310 1.59 7.54 4.20
CA PHE A 310 2.26 8.51 5.06
C PHE A 310 1.25 9.56 5.53
N GLY A 311 1.65 10.36 6.50
CA GLY A 311 0.91 11.52 6.98
C GLY A 311 0.80 11.57 8.50
N VAL A 312 0.24 12.64 9.03
CA VAL A 312 -0.08 12.79 10.45
C VAL A 312 -1.57 13.03 10.65
N PRO A 313 -2.19 12.61 11.77
CA PRO A 313 -3.60 12.91 12.03
C PRO A 313 -3.78 14.26 12.74
N SER A 314 -4.89 14.95 12.46
CA SER A 314 -5.36 16.15 13.20
C SER A 314 -6.23 15.81 14.42
N SER A 315 -6.05 14.63 15.01
CA SER A 315 -6.89 14.16 16.12
C SER A 315 -6.68 14.96 17.40
N ARG A 316 -7.74 15.10 18.22
CA ARG A 316 -7.66 15.78 19.53
C ARG A 316 -6.74 15.08 20.54
N GLY A 317 -6.69 13.74 20.48
CA GLY A 317 -5.77 12.94 21.29
C GLY A 317 -4.45 12.71 20.57
N MET A 318 -3.41 12.37 21.34
CA MET A 318 -2.09 11.98 20.85
C MET A 318 -1.83 10.52 21.25
N ALA A 319 -1.49 9.68 20.28
CA ALA A 319 -1.13 8.28 20.52
C ALA A 319 0.40 8.10 20.61
N HIS A 320 1.13 8.69 19.66
CA HIS A 320 2.60 8.66 19.61
C HIS A 320 3.16 10.07 19.47
N ARG A 321 4.29 10.33 20.13
CA ARG A 321 5.03 11.59 20.05
C ARG A 321 6.22 11.41 19.12
N ASN A 322 6.47 12.40 18.27
CA ASN A 322 7.67 12.48 17.46
C ASN A 322 8.64 13.54 18.03
N VAL A 323 9.95 13.27 18.00
CA VAL A 323 11.00 14.15 18.54
C VAL A 323 11.10 15.51 17.86
N HIS A 324 10.65 15.62 16.61
CA HIS A 324 10.66 16.85 15.80
C HIS A 324 9.24 17.41 15.57
N GLY A 325 8.26 17.02 16.40
CA GLY A 325 6.91 17.60 16.38
C GLY A 325 5.92 16.99 15.39
N LYS A 326 6.33 15.99 14.60
CA LYS A 326 5.46 15.26 13.65
C LYS A 326 4.59 14.19 14.34
N ASN A 327 3.83 14.59 15.36
CA ASN A 327 3.13 13.70 16.28
C ASN A 327 1.96 12.93 15.64
N GLN A 328 1.58 11.80 16.24
CA GLN A 328 0.33 11.11 15.93
C GLN A 328 -0.83 11.75 16.70
N GLY A 329 -1.23 12.95 16.26
CA GLY A 329 -2.34 13.70 16.82
C GLY A 329 -1.87 14.92 17.62
N PHE A 330 -2.85 15.61 18.21
CA PHE A 330 -2.67 16.91 18.85
C PHE A 330 -2.12 17.99 17.90
N LEU A 331 -2.63 17.95 16.66
CA LEU A 331 -2.33 18.88 15.58
C LEU A 331 -3.63 19.47 15.04
N SER A 332 -3.62 20.74 14.68
CA SER A 332 -4.67 21.35 13.87
C SER A 332 -4.64 20.84 12.43
N GLU A 333 -5.72 21.04 11.67
CA GLU A 333 -5.76 20.70 10.24
C GLU A 333 -4.72 21.49 9.43
N GLN A 334 -4.39 22.72 9.86
CA GLN A 334 -3.36 23.54 9.21
C GLN A 334 -1.95 22.98 9.46
N GLU A 335 -1.65 22.59 10.71
CA GLU A 335 -0.39 21.94 11.06
C GLU A 335 -0.24 20.60 10.36
N GLN A 336 -1.31 19.77 10.35
CA GLN A 336 -1.36 18.52 9.60
C GLN A 336 -1.03 18.76 8.11
N GLY A 337 -1.70 19.71 7.45
CA GLY A 337 -1.45 19.99 6.03
C GLY A 337 -0.03 20.47 5.75
N THR A 338 0.58 21.20 6.69
CA THR A 338 1.97 21.67 6.58
C THR A 338 2.94 20.50 6.71
N ILE A 339 2.76 19.65 7.73
CA ILE A 339 3.60 18.47 7.96
C ILE A 339 3.45 17.46 6.82
N ASP A 340 2.24 17.17 6.36
CA ASP A 340 1.98 16.24 5.26
C ASP A 340 2.68 16.71 3.96
N ARG A 341 2.72 18.02 3.71
CA ARG A 341 3.48 18.58 2.59
C ARG A 341 4.97 18.32 2.75
N GLU A 342 5.54 18.59 3.93
CA GLU A 342 6.97 18.41 4.21
C GLU A 342 7.38 16.93 4.11
N LEU A 343 6.57 16.01 4.64
CA LEU A 343 6.77 14.57 4.47
C LEU A 343 6.81 14.18 2.99
N PHE A 344 5.89 14.72 2.18
CA PHE A 344 5.88 14.46 0.75
C PHE A 344 7.11 15.05 0.03
N GLU A 345 7.57 16.23 0.43
CA GLU A 345 8.81 16.82 -0.07
C GLU A 345 10.03 15.93 0.22
N ASP A 346 10.10 15.33 1.42
CA ASP A 346 11.18 14.39 1.79
C ASP A 346 11.14 13.12 0.93
N ILE A 347 9.96 12.55 0.70
CA ILE A 347 9.75 11.41 -0.21
C ILE A 347 10.27 11.72 -1.61
N VAL A 348 9.97 12.92 -2.12
CA VAL A 348 10.42 13.36 -3.45
C VAL A 348 11.94 13.59 -3.46
N HIS A 349 12.50 14.19 -2.41
CA HIS A 349 13.92 14.47 -2.29
C HIS A 349 14.76 13.20 -2.32
N GLU A 350 14.34 12.16 -1.60
CA GLU A 350 15.00 10.84 -1.55
C GLU A 350 14.77 10.00 -2.83
N ARG A 351 14.14 10.57 -3.87
CA ARG A 351 13.86 9.92 -5.16
C ARG A 351 13.10 8.61 -5.00
N MET A 352 12.11 8.63 -4.12
CA MET A 352 11.08 7.59 -4.05
C MET A 352 10.12 7.77 -5.24
N ALA A 353 9.37 6.71 -5.58
CA ALA A 353 8.42 6.71 -6.68
C ALA A 353 7.23 7.68 -6.44
N GLY A 354 7.03 8.09 -5.19
CA GLY A 354 5.99 9.00 -4.76
C GLY A 354 5.35 8.55 -3.46
N GLY A 355 4.18 9.13 -3.15
CA GLY A 355 3.50 8.96 -1.88
C GLY A 355 1.99 8.90 -2.03
N LEU A 356 1.35 8.14 -1.13
CA LEU A 356 -0.09 8.05 -0.97
C LEU A 356 -0.49 8.51 0.44
N LEU A 357 -1.11 9.68 0.54
CA LEU A 357 -1.48 10.27 1.83
C LEU A 357 -2.58 9.46 2.52
N PHE A 358 -2.40 9.15 3.81
CA PHE A 358 -3.38 8.44 4.63
C PHE A 358 -4.19 9.40 5.53
N SER A 359 -5.51 9.51 5.41
CA SER A 359 -6.38 9.01 4.33
C SER A 359 -7.44 10.05 3.98
N TRP A 360 -8.04 9.94 2.79
CA TRP A 360 -9.03 10.90 2.29
C TRP A 360 -10.20 11.13 3.27
N GLN A 361 -10.70 10.06 3.88
CA GLN A 361 -11.81 10.14 4.84
C GLN A 361 -11.41 10.73 6.20
N ALA A 362 -10.13 10.76 6.56
CA ALA A 362 -9.68 11.37 7.82
C ALA A 362 -9.93 12.89 7.83
N ARG A 363 -9.92 13.54 6.66
CA ARG A 363 -10.21 14.99 6.49
C ARG A 363 -11.68 15.37 6.74
N HIS A 364 -12.58 14.40 6.86
CA HIS A 364 -14.02 14.62 7.07
C HIS A 364 -14.51 14.03 8.40
N ARG A 365 -13.58 13.68 9.32
CA ARG A 365 -13.94 13.22 10.66
C ARG A 365 -14.33 14.42 11.53
N ASP A 366 -15.63 14.70 11.56
CA ASP A 366 -16.20 15.21 12.80
C ASP A 366 -16.04 14.14 13.90
N HIS A 367 -15.89 14.62 15.13
CA HIS A 367 -15.19 14.00 16.24
C HIS A 367 -15.57 12.54 16.56
N SER A 368 -14.52 11.78 16.93
CA SER A 368 -14.49 10.48 17.64
C SER A 368 -14.14 9.23 16.81
N SER A 369 -13.32 8.37 17.43
CA SER A 369 -13.00 6.97 17.10
C SER A 369 -11.92 6.67 16.04
N LYS A 370 -10.66 6.63 16.47
CA LYS A 370 -9.73 5.52 16.14
C LYS A 370 -8.78 5.35 17.32
N GLN A 371 -9.08 4.40 18.19
CA GLN A 371 -8.07 3.71 18.99
C GLN A 371 -7.58 2.55 18.10
N ALA A 372 -6.28 2.47 17.86
CA ALA A 372 -5.67 1.24 17.38
C ALA A 372 -5.77 0.20 18.50
N PRO A 373 -6.00 -1.09 18.19
CA PRO A 373 -5.79 -2.15 19.17
C PRO A 373 -4.29 -2.25 19.49
N VAL A 374 -4.01 -2.44 20.78
CA VAL A 374 -2.68 -2.65 21.40
C VAL A 374 -1.98 -3.86 20.81
#